data_AF-A0A535F9X2-F1
#
_entry.id   AF-A0A535F9X2-F1
#
_cell.length_a   1.000
_cell.length_b   1.000
_cell.length_c   1.000
_cell.angle_alpha   90.00
_cell.angle_beta   90.00
_cell.angle_gamma   90.00
#
_symmetry.space_group_name_H-M   'P 1'
#
loop_
_entity.id
_entity.type
_entity.pdbx_description
1 polymer ?
#
loop_
_entity_poly.entity_id
_entity_poly.type
_entity_poly.pdbx_seq_one_letter_code
_entity_poly.pdbx_strand_id
1 'polypeptide(L)' 'MERIRTVKVGTHIGERVRVAGWLHSLRRLGGISFLVIRDGWGIIQAVA' A
#
# COMPACT_ATOMS: atom_id res chain seq x y z
N MET A 1 -8.21 -12.93 4.44
CA MET A 1 -7.28 -12.48 3.38
C MET A 1 -5.88 -12.61 3.89
N GLU A 2 -5.04 -13.34 3.16
CA GLU A 2 -3.63 -13.50 3.47
C GLU A 2 -2.88 -12.19 3.23
N ARG A 3 -1.90 -11.89 4.10
CA ARG A 3 -1.04 -10.72 3.95
C ARG A 3 0.02 -11.01 2.89
N ILE A 4 0.19 -10.09 1.94
CA ILE A 4 1.31 -10.12 1.01
C ILE A 4 2.37 -9.07 1.39
N ARG A 5 3.62 -9.32 0.98
CA ARG A 5 4.70 -8.33 1.04
C ARG A 5 4.60 -7.40 -0.17
N THR A 6 4.95 -6.12 0.02
CA THR A 6 4.93 -5.09 -1.04
C THR A 6 5.70 -5.51 -2.29
N VAL A 7 6.83 -6.20 -2.13
CA VAL A 7 7.65 -6.72 -3.24
C VAL A 7 6.94 -7.76 -4.12
N LYS A 8 5.85 -8.38 -3.65
CA LYS A 8 5.04 -9.34 -4.44
C LYS A 8 3.81 -8.71 -5.09
N VAL A 9 3.57 -7.42 -4.91
CA VAL A 9 2.31 -6.82 -5.38
C VAL A 9 2.17 -6.83 -6.90
N GLY A 10 3.29 -6.79 -7.63
CA GLY A 10 3.30 -6.83 -9.09
C GLY A 10 2.72 -8.11 -9.69
N THR A 11 2.64 -9.21 -8.93
CA THR A 11 2.04 -10.47 -9.40
C THR A 11 0.57 -10.62 -9.02
N HIS A 12 -0.06 -9.61 -8.40
CA HIS A 12 -1.46 -9.66 -7.92
C HIS A 12 -2.32 -8.54 -8.55
N ILE A 13 -2.03 -8.19 -9.82
CA ILE A 13 -2.75 -7.11 -10.52
C ILE A 13 -4.22 -7.52 -10.72
N GLY A 14 -5.14 -6.64 -10.32
CA GLY A 14 -6.59 -6.89 -10.42
C GLY A 14 -7.19 -7.66 -9.23
N GLU A 15 -6.36 -8.14 -8.30
CA GLU A 15 -6.81 -8.89 -7.14
C GLU A 15 -6.96 -8.00 -5.89
N ARG A 16 -7.86 -8.40 -4.99
CA ARG A 16 -7.97 -7.76 -3.67
C ARG A 16 -6.97 -8.40 -2.71
N VAL A 17 -5.98 -7.60 -2.29
CA VAL A 17 -4.88 -8.03 -1.42
C VAL A 17 -4.91 -7.36 -0.05
N ARG A 18 -4.25 -7.96 0.94
CA ARG A 18 -3.99 -7.33 2.25
C ARG A 18 -2.51 -6.98 2.36
N VAL A 19 -2.20 -5.69 2.54
CA VAL A 19 -0.87 -5.20 2.90
C VAL A 19 -0.91 -4.70 4.34
N ALA A 20 0.14 -4.98 5.11
CA ALA A 20 0.29 -4.49 6.48
C ALA A 20 1.72 -3.97 6.69
N GLY A 21 1.81 -2.76 7.22
CA GLY A 21 3.04 -2.02 7.44
C GLY A 21 2.75 -0.71 8.18
N TRP A 22 3.71 0.21 8.14
CA TRP A 22 3.63 1.51 8.80
C TRP A 22 3.36 2.61 7.76
N LEU A 23 2.62 3.63 8.17
CA LEU A 23 2.46 4.85 7.37
C LEU A 23 3.82 5.54 7.25
N HIS A 24 4.37 5.57 6.04
CA HIS A 24 5.62 6.25 5.74
C HIS A 24 5.40 7.74 5.45
N SER A 25 4.36 8.06 4.68
CA SER A 25 3.93 9.44 4.45
C SER A 25 2.45 9.51 4.07
N LEU A 26 1.84 10.66 4.34
CA LEU A 26 0.45 10.97 3.99
C LEU A 26 0.41 12.32 3.28
N ARG A 27 -0.16 12.34 2.07
CA ARG A 27 -0.48 13.59 1.36
C ARG A 27 -1.99 13.69 1.15
N ARG A 28 -2.58 14.79 1.60
CA ARG A 28 -4.02 15.06 1.46
C ARG A 28 -4.23 16.17 0.44
N LEU A 29 -5.07 15.92 -0.57
CA LEU A 29 -5.44 16.90 -1.60
C LEU A 29 -6.96 17.02 -1.63
N GLY A 30 -7.55 17.79 -0.71
CA GLY A 30 -9.00 17.92 -0.61
C GLY A 30 -9.68 16.58 -0.34
N GLY A 31 -10.35 16.04 -1.37
CA GLY A 31 -11.13 14.80 -1.29
C GLY A 31 -10.35 13.50 -1.56
N ILE A 32 -9.04 13.57 -1.83
CA ILE A 32 -8.19 12.39 -2.09
C ILE A 32 -6.98 12.38 -1.16
N SER A 33 -6.64 11.19 -0.69
CA SER A 33 -5.49 10.92 0.18
C SER A 33 -4.55 9.92 -0.48
N PHE A 34 -3.26 10.24 -0.47
CA PHE A 34 -2.18 9.37 -0.91
C PHE A 34 -1.44 8.88 0.33
N LEU A 35 -1.55 7.59 0.61
CA LEU A 35 -0.87 6.93 1.71
C LEU A 35 0.32 6.16 1.13
N VAL A 36 1.53 6.45 1.59
CA VAL A 36 2.68 5.58 1.32
C VAL A 36 2.88 4.67 2.52
N ILE A 37 2.80 3.36 2.31
CA ILE A 37 2.93 2.33 3.36
C ILE A 37 4.26 1.61 3.17
N ARG A 38 5.06 1.50 4.23
CA ARG A 38 6.31 0.73 4.27
C ARG A 38 6.11 -0.53 5.09
N ASP A 39 6.47 -1.70 4.57
CA ASP A 39 6.29 -2.99 5.27
C ASP A 39 7.60 -3.67 5.71
N GLY A 40 8.74 -3.02 5.47
CA GLY A 40 10.08 -3.54 5.76
C GLY A 40 10.82 -4.06 4.53
N TRP A 41 10.10 -4.48 3.48
CA TRP A 41 10.68 -4.97 2.22
C TRP A 41 10.55 -3.97 1.08
N GLY A 42 9.58 -3.06 1.16
CA GLY A 42 9.36 -2.03 0.16
C GLY A 42 8.38 -0.97 0.63
N ILE A 43 7.97 -0.15 -0.33
CA ILE A 43 6.91 0.85 -0.16
C ILE A 43 5.81 0.61 -1.20
N ILE A 44 4.57 0.92 -0.85
CA ILE A 44 3.42 0.92 -1.75
C ILE A 44 2.57 2.17 -1.53
N GLN A 45 2.00 2.71 -2.60
CA GLN A 45 1.02 3.79 -2.51
C GLN A 45 -0.40 3.23 -2.51
N ALA A 46 -1.19 3.60 -1.52
CA ALA A 46 -2.64 3.44 -1.51
C ALA A 46 -3.32 4.80 -1.69
N VAL A 47 -4.46 4.80 -2.38
CA VAL A 47 -5.27 6.00 -2.65
C VAL A 47 -6.63 5.80 -2.01
N ALA A 48 -7.11 6.81 -1.27
CA ALA A 48 -8.40 6.79 -0.57
C ALA A 48 -9.13 8.13 -0.69
#